data_AF-A0A3N0ASG3-F1
#
_entry.id   AF-A0A3N0ASG3-F1
#
_cell.length_a   1.000
_cell.length_b   1.000
_cell.length_c   1.000
_cell.angle_alpha   90.00
_cell.angle_beta   90.00
_cell.angle_gamma   90.00
#
_symmetry.space_group_name_H-M   'P 1'
#
loop_
_entity.id
_entity.type
_entity.pdbx_description
1 polymer ?
#
loop_
_entity_poly.entity_id
_entity_poly.type
_entity_poly.pdbx_seq_one_letter_code
_entity_poly.pdbx_strand_id
1 'polypeptide(L)'
;MSERIALHEGAMEVSDAAGMTDASGVSHQVRFDEDLCTGCGLCEAFCPMEVIAMEEGAPRAVHAEACWGCETCSGQCPVHAIRIEATAQAAQETDEQPAPPLAEEVREQYREWARVLREVLGLRWHPVAVSLIREGEPLPDVPLPEERLRYCQALMAARRGRALMMPANRHACPDGTSILGLSPIPKKLASGELYILFHKLDSVEAARRMVAERPSLPPRSVRATVTCPLDDPRCEAEVVAVIGTPEQMMWLSMATSYYTGHRHDFHASGYNAQCVETTLIPLTSGEINISFGCYGCRASSDVDDSLMMMGIPVTLMDEVVRGLRELGRRAIPQSRDKVYLPPF
;
A
#
# COMPACT_ATOMS: atom_id res chain seq x y z
N MET A 1 5.22 -9.66 -21.61
CA MET A 1 4.06 -9.44 -20.72
C MET A 1 3.99 -10.62 -19.78
N SER A 2 4.33 -10.43 -18.51
CA SER A 2 4.08 -11.43 -17.47
C SER A 2 2.56 -11.67 -17.39
N GLU A 3 2.13 -12.92 -17.26
CA GLU A 3 0.70 -13.23 -17.08
C GLU A 3 0.17 -12.49 -15.85
N ARG A 4 -1.02 -11.87 -15.97
CA ARG A 4 -1.64 -11.17 -14.84
C ARG A 4 -1.89 -12.18 -13.72
N ILE A 5 -1.44 -11.88 -12.50
CA ILE A 5 -1.78 -12.72 -11.34
C ILE A 5 -3.29 -12.65 -11.15
N ALA A 6 -3.95 -13.80 -11.23
CA ALA A 6 -5.38 -13.87 -10.96
C ALA A 6 -5.65 -13.61 -9.47
N LEU A 7 -6.82 -13.04 -9.17
CA LEU A 7 -7.28 -12.92 -7.79
C LEU A 7 -7.44 -14.32 -7.17
N HIS A 8 -7.28 -14.39 -5.84
CA HIS A 8 -7.50 -15.62 -5.10
C HIS A 8 -8.98 -16.00 -5.15
N GLU A 9 -9.28 -17.13 -5.78
CA GLU A 9 -10.61 -17.73 -5.80
C GLU A 9 -10.65 -18.85 -4.75
N GLY A 10 -11.23 -18.58 -3.57
CA GLY A 10 -11.41 -19.60 -2.53
C GLY A 10 -11.40 -19.06 -1.11
N ALA A 11 -11.44 -19.97 -0.14
CA ALA A 11 -11.31 -19.60 1.26
C ALA A 11 -9.93 -18.98 1.53
N MET A 12 -9.90 -17.97 2.39
CA MET A 12 -8.65 -17.33 2.80
C MET A 12 -7.78 -18.31 3.58
N GLU A 13 -6.48 -18.36 3.28
CA GLU A 13 -5.52 -19.07 4.15
C GLU A 13 -5.32 -18.23 5.42
N VAL A 14 -5.77 -18.77 6.56
CA VAL A 14 -5.66 -18.13 7.87
C VAL A 14 -4.46 -18.71 8.60
N SER A 15 -3.63 -17.86 9.19
CA SER A 15 -2.48 -18.26 9.99
C SER A 15 -2.48 -17.62 11.37
N ASP A 16 -1.81 -18.29 12.31
CA ASP A 16 -1.58 -17.83 13.69
C ASP A 16 -0.24 -17.11 13.81
N ALA A 17 0.09 -16.66 15.02
CA ALA A 17 1.36 -15.97 15.29
C ALA A 17 2.58 -16.77 14.81
N ALA A 18 2.60 -18.08 15.07
CA ALA A 18 3.71 -18.97 14.75
C ALA A 18 3.90 -19.11 13.23
N GLY A 19 2.81 -19.29 12.48
CA GLY A 19 2.85 -19.39 11.02
C GLY A 19 3.09 -18.05 10.28
N MET A 20 3.08 -16.95 11.02
CA MET A 20 3.36 -15.60 10.51
C MET A 20 4.73 -15.05 10.95
N THR A 21 5.52 -15.87 11.66
CA THR A 21 6.93 -15.57 11.90
C THR A 21 7.70 -15.61 10.59
N ASP A 22 8.61 -14.66 10.41
CA ASP A 22 9.52 -14.63 9.28
C ASP A 22 10.96 -14.68 9.78
N ALA A 23 11.86 -15.27 8.98
CA ALA A 23 13.31 -15.24 9.24
C ALA A 23 13.86 -13.84 8.92
N SER A 24 13.28 -12.80 9.51
CA SER A 24 13.56 -11.43 9.17
C SER A 24 14.78 -10.89 9.88
N GLY A 25 15.53 -10.08 9.15
CA GLY A 25 16.58 -9.24 9.75
C GLY A 25 16.02 -8.04 10.50
N VAL A 26 14.71 -7.92 10.76
CA VAL A 26 14.14 -6.84 11.60
C VAL A 26 13.21 -7.45 12.64
N SER A 27 13.67 -7.40 13.89
CA SER A 27 12.89 -7.78 15.06
C SER A 27 12.37 -6.55 15.78
N HIS A 28 11.33 -6.73 16.59
CA HIS A 28 10.78 -5.67 17.42
C HIS A 28 10.79 -6.10 18.88
N GLN A 29 11.24 -5.20 19.75
CA GLN A 29 11.05 -5.35 21.18
C GLN A 29 9.81 -4.56 21.60
N VAL A 30 8.82 -5.25 22.18
CA VAL A 30 7.66 -4.61 22.81
C VAL A 30 8.00 -4.36 24.27
N ARG A 31 8.02 -3.09 24.68
CA ARG A 31 8.28 -2.66 26.05
C ARG A 31 7.01 -2.10 26.67
N PHE A 32 6.77 -2.48 27.93
CA PHE A 32 5.64 -2.03 28.73
C PHE A 32 6.16 -1.19 29.91
N ASP A 33 5.58 -0.01 30.09
CA ASP A 33 5.78 0.82 31.28
C ASP A 33 4.80 0.35 32.36
N GLU A 34 5.31 -0.39 33.35
CA GLU A 34 4.51 -0.99 34.42
C GLU A 34 3.90 0.06 35.35
N ASP A 35 4.51 1.25 35.47
CA ASP A 35 4.00 2.33 36.32
C ASP A 35 2.79 3.04 35.68
N LEU A 36 2.74 3.08 34.34
CA LEU A 36 1.60 3.64 33.61
C LEU A 36 0.51 2.60 33.32
N CYS A 37 0.87 1.31 33.25
CA CYS A 37 -0.06 0.26 32.82
C CYS A 37 -1.23 0.08 33.78
N THR A 38 -2.46 0.10 33.24
CA THR A 38 -3.69 -0.13 34.03
C THR A 38 -4.22 -1.56 33.93
N GLY A 39 -3.57 -2.45 33.17
CA GLY A 39 -4.04 -3.82 32.97
C GLY A 39 -5.31 -3.95 32.10
N CYS A 40 -5.68 -2.93 31.32
CA CYS A 40 -6.97 -2.88 30.60
C CYS A 40 -7.18 -3.93 29.49
N GLY A 41 -6.14 -4.66 29.07
CA GLY A 41 -6.25 -5.73 28.06
C GLY A 41 -6.38 -5.30 26.59
N LEU A 42 -6.49 -4.00 26.29
CA LEU A 42 -6.66 -3.53 24.91
C LEU A 42 -5.51 -3.94 23.98
N CYS A 43 -4.27 -3.98 24.49
CA CYS A 43 -3.10 -4.36 23.69
C CYS A 43 -3.13 -5.82 23.20
N GLU A 44 -3.66 -6.75 24.01
CA GLU A 44 -3.92 -8.14 23.61
C GLU A 44 -5.07 -8.16 22.59
N ALA A 45 -6.18 -7.47 22.87
CA ALA A 45 -7.36 -7.44 22.00
C ALA A 45 -7.02 -6.94 20.58
N PHE A 46 -6.28 -5.83 20.48
CA PHE A 46 -5.96 -5.17 19.22
C PHE A 46 -4.73 -5.72 18.49
N CYS A 47 -3.95 -6.62 19.08
CA CYS A 47 -2.78 -7.19 18.39
C CYS A 47 -3.25 -8.16 17.29
N PRO A 48 -3.10 -7.84 15.99
CA PRO A 48 -3.55 -8.73 14.91
C PRO A 48 -2.75 -10.03 14.85
N MET A 49 -1.51 -9.99 15.34
CA MET A 49 -0.56 -11.10 15.33
C MET A 49 -0.58 -11.92 16.63
N GLU A 50 -1.49 -11.60 17.56
CA GLU A 50 -1.61 -12.32 18.84
C GLU A 50 -0.29 -12.37 19.65
N VAL A 51 0.56 -11.34 19.50
CA VAL A 51 1.90 -11.24 20.13
C VAL A 51 1.84 -11.02 21.65
N ILE A 52 0.77 -10.39 22.11
CA ILE A 52 0.63 -9.92 23.49
C ILE A 52 -0.49 -10.73 24.16
N ALA A 53 -0.21 -11.24 25.37
CA ALA A 53 -1.19 -11.88 26.24
C ALA A 53 -1.27 -11.16 27.58
N MET A 54 -2.44 -11.17 28.22
CA MET A 54 -2.62 -10.66 29.58
C MET A 54 -2.35 -11.77 30.61
N GLU A 55 -1.34 -11.58 31.46
CA GLU A 55 -0.94 -12.51 32.52
C GLU A 55 -0.93 -11.78 33.86
N GLU A 56 -1.63 -12.32 34.86
CA GLU A 56 -1.70 -11.74 36.22
C GLU A 56 -2.09 -10.25 36.26
N GLY A 57 -2.88 -9.79 35.28
CA GLY A 57 -3.33 -8.39 35.17
C GLY A 57 -2.36 -7.46 34.43
N ALA A 58 -1.23 -7.96 33.91
CA ALA A 58 -0.25 -7.19 33.15
C ALA A 58 -0.01 -7.81 31.75
N PRO A 59 0.30 -7.00 30.74
CA PRO A 59 0.61 -7.51 29.40
C PRO A 59 2.01 -8.12 29.34
N ARG A 60 2.15 -9.24 28.59
CA ARG A 60 3.41 -9.90 28.26
C ARG A 60 3.49 -10.18 26.77
N ALA A 61 4.67 -9.99 26.17
CA ALA A 61 4.91 -10.31 24.76
C ALA A 61 5.28 -11.81 24.63
N VAL A 62 4.27 -12.66 24.43
CA VAL A 62 4.41 -14.12 24.41
C VAL A 62 4.88 -14.68 23.05
N HIS A 63 4.75 -13.90 21.98
CA HIS A 63 5.25 -14.22 20.63
C HIS A 63 6.00 -13.04 20.00
N ALA A 64 7.01 -12.49 20.70
CA ALA A 64 7.73 -11.29 20.27
C ALA A 64 8.36 -11.42 18.87
N GLU A 65 8.75 -12.63 18.49
CA GLU A 65 9.26 -12.99 17.16
C GLU A 65 8.25 -12.81 16.02
N ALA A 66 6.95 -12.86 16.33
CA ALA A 66 5.86 -12.60 15.37
C ALA A 66 5.47 -11.12 15.32
N CYS A 67 6.19 -10.23 16.01
CA CYS A 67 5.86 -8.81 16.05
C CYS A 67 6.26 -8.10 14.75
N TRP A 68 5.25 -7.59 14.06
CA TRP A 68 5.42 -6.86 12.79
C TRP A 68 5.65 -5.36 12.96
N GLY A 69 5.75 -4.86 14.20
CA GLY A 69 5.90 -3.43 14.44
C GLY A 69 4.74 -2.60 13.88
N CYS A 70 3.52 -3.16 13.82
CA CYS A 70 2.36 -2.47 13.25
C CYS A 70 1.85 -1.29 14.12
N GLU A 71 2.35 -1.17 15.35
CA GLU A 71 2.01 -0.12 16.33
C GLU A 71 0.55 -0.05 16.76
N THR A 72 -0.31 -0.98 16.35
CA THR A 72 -1.72 -1.00 16.76
C THR A 72 -1.87 -1.04 18.27
N CYS A 73 -1.11 -1.88 18.99
CA CYS A 73 -1.19 -1.95 20.44
C CYS A 73 -0.76 -0.63 21.13
N SER A 74 0.29 0.03 20.62
CA SER A 74 0.75 1.32 21.11
C SER A 74 -0.29 2.41 20.89
N GLY A 75 -0.85 2.50 19.69
CA GLY A 75 -1.88 3.49 19.34
C GLY A 75 -3.21 3.32 20.07
N GLN A 76 -3.53 2.11 20.55
CA GLN A 76 -4.76 1.82 21.30
C GLN A 76 -4.57 1.88 22.83
N CYS A 77 -3.35 2.10 23.32
CA CYS A 77 -3.09 2.21 24.75
C CYS A 77 -3.54 3.60 25.25
N PRO A 78 -4.59 3.71 26.10
CA PRO A 78 -5.13 5.00 26.54
C PRO A 78 -4.19 5.78 27.46
N VAL A 79 -3.20 5.10 28.03
CA VAL A 79 -2.20 5.64 28.95
C VAL A 79 -0.79 5.64 28.36
N HIS A 80 -0.65 5.32 27.07
CA HIS A 80 0.62 5.33 26.34
C HIS A 80 1.76 4.52 27.01
N ALA A 81 1.41 3.40 27.66
CA ALA A 81 2.34 2.54 28.39
C ALA A 81 3.13 1.56 27.50
N ILE A 82 3.07 1.67 26.17
CA ILE A 82 3.65 0.69 25.24
C ILE A 82 4.60 1.40 24.30
N ARG A 83 5.82 0.86 24.17
CA ARG A 83 6.79 1.26 23.16
C ARG A 83 7.18 0.06 22.32
N ILE A 84 7.34 0.29 21.02
CA ILE A 84 7.84 -0.71 20.08
C ILE A 84 9.17 -0.17 19.56
N GLU A 85 10.24 -0.92 19.78
CA GLU A 85 11.57 -0.55 19.33
C GLU A 85 12.00 -1.55 18.26
N ALA A 86 12.24 -1.06 17.04
CA ALA A 86 12.77 -1.88 15.96
C ALA A 86 14.27 -2.08 16.17
N THR A 87 14.73 -3.32 16.00
CA THR A 87 16.15 -3.64 15.89
C THR A 87 16.39 -4.24 14.52
N ALA A 88 17.09 -3.49 13.67
CA ALA A 88 17.52 -3.96 12.37
C ALA A 88 18.86 -4.70 12.51
N GLN A 89 18.89 -5.94 12.06
CA GLN A 89 20.11 -6.65 11.72
C GLN A 89 20.44 -6.34 10.26
N ALA A 90 21.74 -6.33 9.94
CA ALA A 90 22.19 -6.21 8.56
C ALA A 90 21.48 -7.26 7.69
N ALA A 91 21.05 -6.86 6.49
CA ALA A 91 20.48 -7.81 5.54
C ALA A 91 21.48 -8.95 5.33
N GLN A 92 21.01 -10.20 5.41
CA GLN A 92 21.86 -11.34 5.09
C GLN A 92 22.30 -11.22 3.63
N GLU A 93 23.61 -11.27 3.38
CA GLU A 93 24.14 -11.36 2.02
C GLU A 93 23.57 -12.63 1.37
N THR A 94 23.03 -12.48 0.17
CA THR A 94 22.49 -13.60 -0.61
C THR A 94 23.39 -13.82 -1.82
N ASP A 95 23.56 -15.08 -2.23
CA ASP A 95 24.24 -15.43 -3.47
C ASP A 95 23.31 -15.30 -4.71
N GLU A 96 22.09 -14.78 -4.53
CA GLU A 96 21.11 -14.64 -5.60
C GLU A 96 21.53 -13.51 -6.54
N GLN A 97 21.59 -13.80 -7.85
CA GLN A 97 21.82 -12.76 -8.84
C GLN A 97 20.57 -11.87 -8.97
N PRO A 98 20.73 -10.54 -8.90
CA PRO A 98 19.62 -9.64 -9.06
C PRO A 98 19.05 -9.72 -10.48
N ALA A 99 17.77 -9.38 -10.61
CA ALA A 99 17.13 -9.22 -11.91
C ALA A 99 17.94 -8.23 -12.77
N PRO A 100 18.07 -8.48 -14.09
CA PRO A 100 18.78 -7.56 -14.96
C PRO A 100 18.11 -6.18 -14.91
N PRO A 101 18.91 -5.10 -15.02
CA PRO A 101 18.34 -3.76 -15.06
C PRO A 101 17.47 -3.60 -16.31
N LEU A 102 16.48 -2.71 -16.21
CA LEU A 102 15.65 -2.34 -17.36
C LEU A 102 16.48 -1.90 -18.56
N ALA A 103 15.99 -2.15 -19.78
CA ALA A 103 16.57 -1.57 -20.98
C ALA A 103 16.48 -0.03 -20.93
N GLU A 104 17.47 0.68 -21.49
CA GLU A 104 17.50 2.15 -21.43
C GLU A 104 16.30 2.76 -22.14
N GLU A 105 15.86 2.16 -23.25
CA GLU A 105 14.71 2.62 -24.03
C GLU A 105 13.42 2.58 -23.19
N VAL A 106 13.28 1.56 -22.32
CA VAL A 106 12.15 1.45 -21.39
C VAL A 106 12.26 2.52 -20.30
N ARG A 107 13.46 2.76 -19.76
CA ARG A 107 13.68 3.82 -18.78
C ARG A 107 13.37 5.21 -19.35
N GLU A 108 13.76 5.48 -20.59
CA GLU A 108 13.45 6.73 -21.28
C GLU A 108 11.94 6.95 -21.45
N GLN A 109 11.20 5.90 -21.81
CA GLN A 109 9.74 5.95 -21.90
C GLN A 109 9.10 6.32 -20.56
N TYR A 110 9.57 5.71 -19.47
CA TYR A 110 9.09 5.97 -18.11
C TYR A 110 9.39 7.40 -17.65
N ARG A 111 10.60 7.91 -17.94
CA ARG A 111 10.97 9.31 -17.69
C ARG A 111 10.06 10.26 -18.47
N GLU A 112 9.73 9.93 -19.71
CA GLU A 112 8.83 10.75 -20.53
C GLU A 112 7.41 10.77 -19.97
N TRP A 113 6.88 9.62 -19.55
CA TRP A 113 5.58 9.54 -18.87
C TRP A 113 5.56 10.40 -17.59
N ALA A 114 6.58 10.24 -16.74
CA ALA A 114 6.72 11.00 -15.50
C ALA A 114 6.80 12.51 -15.76
N ARG A 115 7.57 12.92 -16.77
CA ARG A 115 7.71 14.33 -17.18
C ARG A 115 6.36 14.92 -17.58
N VAL A 116 5.62 14.26 -18.48
CA VAL A 116 4.31 14.76 -18.95
C VAL A 116 3.32 14.85 -17.80
N LEU A 117 3.22 13.80 -16.97
CA LEU A 117 2.35 13.80 -15.79
C LEU A 117 2.65 15.00 -14.89
N ARG A 118 3.93 15.21 -14.55
CA ARG A 118 4.35 16.27 -13.64
C ARG A 118 4.13 17.67 -14.22
N GLU A 119 4.55 17.90 -15.45
CA GLU A 119 4.48 19.21 -16.10
C GLU A 119 3.03 19.62 -16.41
N VAL A 120 2.22 18.71 -16.98
CA VAL A 120 0.85 19.06 -17.41
C VAL A 120 -0.10 19.19 -16.23
N LEU A 121 -0.01 18.27 -15.25
CA LEU A 121 -0.91 18.31 -14.08
C LEU A 121 -0.41 19.26 -12.98
N GLY A 122 0.86 19.66 -13.03
CA GLY A 122 1.52 20.42 -11.96
C GLY A 122 1.71 19.56 -10.70
N LEU A 123 2.15 18.31 -10.85
CA LEU A 123 2.36 17.43 -9.71
C LEU A 123 3.54 17.92 -8.86
N ARG A 124 3.32 18.08 -7.55
CA ARG A 124 4.38 18.41 -6.59
C ARG A 124 5.40 17.28 -6.44
N TRP A 125 4.96 16.03 -6.57
CA TRP A 125 5.74 14.82 -6.31
C TRP A 125 5.82 13.92 -7.54
N HIS A 126 6.71 12.93 -7.48
CA HIS A 126 6.86 11.94 -8.52
C HIS A 126 5.63 11.01 -8.55
N PRO A 127 5.09 10.67 -9.73
CA PRO A 127 4.30 9.45 -9.89
C PRO A 127 5.13 8.24 -9.46
N VAL A 128 4.49 7.17 -9.02
CA VAL A 128 5.14 5.99 -8.45
C VAL A 128 4.96 4.80 -9.36
N ALA A 129 6.07 4.20 -9.80
CA ALA A 129 6.10 2.88 -10.41
C ALA A 129 5.92 1.81 -9.33
N VAL A 130 4.92 0.94 -9.48
CA VAL A 130 4.59 -0.16 -8.57
C VAL A 130 4.76 -1.49 -9.30
N SER A 131 5.50 -2.42 -8.68
CA SER A 131 5.71 -3.79 -9.18
C SER A 131 5.49 -4.81 -8.07
N LEU A 132 4.87 -5.94 -8.41
CA LEU A 132 4.77 -7.11 -7.53
C LEU A 132 5.68 -8.22 -8.08
N ILE A 133 6.77 -8.52 -7.37
CA ILE A 133 7.70 -9.59 -7.76
C ILE A 133 7.08 -10.92 -7.34
N ARG A 134 6.76 -11.76 -8.31
CA ARG A 134 6.10 -13.06 -8.07
C ARG A 134 7.05 -14.02 -7.36
N GLU A 135 6.48 -15.03 -6.71
CA GLU A 135 7.27 -16.12 -6.16
C GLU A 135 8.06 -16.84 -7.27
N GLY A 136 9.36 -17.04 -7.04
CA GLY A 136 10.29 -17.60 -8.02
C GLY A 136 10.89 -16.60 -9.04
N GLU A 137 10.42 -15.36 -9.09
CA GLU A 137 11.05 -14.32 -9.91
C GLU A 137 12.31 -13.75 -9.22
N PRO A 138 13.35 -13.38 -9.99
CA PRO A 138 14.55 -12.76 -9.43
C PRO A 138 14.23 -11.38 -8.83
N LEU A 139 14.80 -11.06 -7.67
CA LEU A 139 14.62 -9.75 -7.04
C LEU A 139 15.45 -8.67 -7.76
N PRO A 140 14.90 -7.47 -8.01
CA PRO A 140 15.68 -6.37 -8.55
C PRO A 140 16.64 -5.79 -7.50
N ASP A 141 17.71 -5.15 -7.97
CA ASP A 141 18.64 -4.42 -7.12
C ASP A 141 18.02 -3.10 -6.62
N VAL A 142 17.31 -3.18 -5.50
CA VAL A 142 16.59 -2.07 -4.87
C VAL A 142 16.80 -2.11 -3.36
N PRO A 143 17.08 -0.96 -2.72
CA PRO A 143 17.25 -0.89 -1.27
C PRO A 143 16.04 -1.42 -0.49
N LEU A 144 16.33 -2.18 0.56
CA LEU A 144 15.36 -2.54 1.59
C LEU A 144 15.27 -1.39 2.62
N PRO A 145 14.09 -1.09 3.19
CA PRO A 145 14.03 -0.19 4.33
C PRO A 145 14.68 -0.85 5.56
N GLU A 146 15.31 -0.03 6.40
CA GLU A 146 15.92 -0.47 7.67
C GLU A 146 14.86 -0.93 8.68
N GLU A 147 13.71 -0.26 8.69
CA GLU A 147 12.56 -0.58 9.53
C GLU A 147 11.44 -1.21 8.71
N ARG A 148 10.49 -1.87 9.38
CA ARG A 148 9.25 -2.30 8.70
C ARG A 148 8.39 -1.08 8.39
N LEU A 149 7.97 -0.94 7.14
CA LEU A 149 7.10 0.14 6.69
C LEU A 149 5.74 -0.43 6.31
N ARG A 150 4.69 0.37 6.40
CA ARG A 150 3.42 0.05 5.74
C ARG A 150 3.59 0.26 4.23
N TYR A 151 2.92 -0.55 3.42
CA TYR A 151 2.91 -0.39 1.96
C TYR A 151 2.60 1.06 1.52
N CYS A 152 1.67 1.73 2.20
CA CYS A 152 1.35 3.14 1.97
C CYS A 152 2.57 4.07 2.15
N GLN A 153 3.40 3.83 3.17
CA GLN A 153 4.60 4.63 3.44
C GLN A 153 5.67 4.42 2.37
N ALA A 154 5.78 3.22 1.79
CA ALA A 154 6.68 2.99 0.67
C ALA A 154 6.29 3.80 -0.57
N LEU A 155 5.00 3.88 -0.90
CA LEU A 155 4.53 4.77 -1.97
C LEU A 155 4.81 6.26 -1.64
N MET A 156 4.72 6.65 -0.37
CA MET A 156 5.07 8.03 0.04
C MET A 156 6.59 8.31 -0.02
N ALA A 157 7.43 7.30 0.17
CA ALA A 157 8.87 7.40 -0.02
C ALA A 157 9.21 7.48 -1.52
N ALA A 158 8.57 6.64 -2.34
CA ALA A 158 8.73 6.63 -3.79
C ALA A 158 8.32 7.95 -4.44
N ARG A 159 7.18 8.54 -4.07
CA ARG A 159 6.77 9.85 -4.61
C ARG A 159 7.77 10.97 -4.24
N ARG A 160 8.60 10.76 -3.22
CA ARG A 160 9.66 11.67 -2.77
C ARG A 160 11.05 11.32 -3.31
N GLY A 161 11.15 10.39 -4.27
CA GLY A 161 12.43 10.07 -4.91
C GLY A 161 13.17 8.86 -4.35
N ARG A 162 12.55 8.03 -3.49
CA ARG A 162 13.21 6.83 -2.93
C ARG A 162 12.64 5.54 -3.49
N ALA A 163 13.48 4.73 -4.13
CA ALA A 163 13.13 3.36 -4.49
C ALA A 163 13.21 2.44 -3.27
N LEU A 164 12.20 1.59 -3.07
CA LEU A 164 12.14 0.61 -1.99
C LEU A 164 11.63 -0.73 -2.49
N MET A 165 12.28 -1.80 -2.05
CA MET A 165 11.78 -3.17 -2.14
C MET A 165 11.39 -3.64 -0.75
N MET A 166 10.23 -4.29 -0.63
CA MET A 166 9.71 -4.79 0.64
C MET A 166 9.18 -6.22 0.46
N PRO A 167 9.99 -7.24 0.81
CA PRO A 167 9.47 -8.58 1.11
C PRO A 167 8.55 -8.54 2.34
N ALA A 168 7.82 -9.63 2.60
CA ALA A 168 6.82 -9.71 3.68
C ALA A 168 7.36 -9.17 5.02
N ASN A 169 8.62 -9.48 5.32
CA ASN A 169 9.30 -9.07 6.54
C ASN A 169 9.76 -7.61 6.65
N ARG A 170 9.51 -6.81 5.61
CA ARG A 170 9.69 -5.37 5.60
C ARG A 170 8.35 -4.63 5.62
N HIS A 171 7.23 -5.34 5.72
CA HIS A 171 5.91 -4.75 5.87
C HIS A 171 5.44 -4.73 7.33
N ALA A 172 4.88 -3.58 7.75
CA ALA A 172 4.28 -3.39 9.07
C ALA A 172 2.74 -3.53 9.07
N CYS A 173 2.12 -3.85 7.93
CA CYS A 173 0.67 -3.97 7.79
C CYS A 173 0.26 -5.40 7.39
N PRO A 174 -0.16 -6.25 8.34
CA PRO A 174 -0.60 -7.62 8.04
C PRO A 174 -1.77 -7.70 7.07
N ASP A 175 -2.62 -6.67 7.09
CA ASP A 175 -3.72 -6.57 6.15
C ASP A 175 -3.21 -6.37 4.71
N GLY A 176 -2.26 -5.44 4.54
CA GLY A 176 -1.64 -5.12 3.25
C GLY A 176 -0.85 -6.29 2.66
N THR A 177 -0.11 -7.03 3.49
CA THR A 177 0.63 -8.22 3.02
C THR A 177 -0.28 -9.35 2.59
N SER A 178 -1.38 -9.58 3.32
CA SER A 178 -2.36 -10.60 2.95
C SER A 178 -3.05 -10.29 1.62
N ILE A 179 -3.37 -9.01 1.38
CA ILE A 179 -4.00 -8.54 0.13
C ILE A 179 -3.04 -8.70 -1.05
N LEU A 180 -1.77 -8.33 -0.85
CA LEU A 180 -0.76 -8.33 -1.90
C LEU A 180 -0.11 -9.72 -2.09
N GLY A 181 -0.61 -10.78 -1.46
CA GLY A 181 -0.12 -12.15 -1.65
C GLY A 181 1.24 -12.45 -1.02
N LEU A 182 1.73 -11.60 -0.11
CA LEU A 182 3.01 -11.78 0.59
C LEU A 182 2.91 -12.76 1.77
N SER A 183 1.74 -12.83 2.40
CA SER A 183 1.50 -13.66 3.58
C SER A 183 0.06 -14.19 3.61
N PRO A 184 -0.22 -15.23 4.41
CA PRO A 184 -1.59 -15.52 4.85
C PRO A 184 -2.21 -14.35 5.63
N ILE A 185 -3.52 -14.41 5.88
CA ILE A 185 -4.22 -13.44 6.74
C ILE A 185 -4.17 -13.89 8.22
N PRO A 186 -3.90 -12.98 9.17
CA PRO A 186 -4.03 -13.29 10.60
C PRO A 186 -5.46 -13.59 11.02
N LYS A 187 -5.65 -14.51 11.96
CA LYS A 187 -6.95 -14.96 12.47
C LYS A 187 -7.90 -13.82 12.89
N LYS A 188 -7.40 -12.83 13.63
CA LYS A 188 -8.22 -11.68 14.11
C LYS A 188 -8.65 -10.72 13.00
N LEU A 189 -7.87 -10.63 11.92
CA LEU A 189 -8.27 -9.86 10.73
C LEU A 189 -9.30 -10.65 9.93
N ALA A 190 -9.07 -11.95 9.73
CA ALA A 190 -9.97 -12.84 8.99
C ALA A 190 -11.35 -12.96 9.62
N SER A 191 -11.44 -12.96 10.95
CA SER A 191 -12.71 -13.05 11.68
C SER A 191 -13.56 -11.78 11.59
N GLY A 192 -12.95 -10.64 11.25
CA GLY A 192 -13.55 -9.31 11.27
C GLY A 192 -13.55 -8.63 12.64
N GLU A 193 -13.07 -9.31 13.69
CA GLU A 193 -13.08 -8.83 15.08
C GLU A 193 -12.45 -7.46 15.25
N LEU A 194 -11.30 -7.23 14.60
CA LEU A 194 -10.58 -5.96 14.69
C LEU A 194 -11.40 -4.78 14.19
N TYR A 195 -12.24 -4.95 13.17
CA TYR A 195 -13.06 -3.86 12.62
C TYR A 195 -14.19 -3.45 13.56
N ILE A 196 -14.67 -4.36 14.40
CA ILE A 196 -15.61 -4.06 15.49
C ILE A 196 -14.89 -3.33 16.61
N LEU A 197 -13.72 -3.83 17.02
CA LEU A 197 -12.92 -3.20 18.08
C LEU A 197 -12.50 -1.76 17.70
N PHE A 198 -12.19 -1.50 16.43
CA PHE A 198 -11.89 -0.15 15.95
C PHE A 198 -13.14 0.75 15.80
N HIS A 199 -14.32 0.27 16.15
CA HIS A 199 -15.61 0.94 15.95
C HIS A 199 -15.82 1.40 14.50
N LYS A 200 -15.39 0.58 13.53
CA LYS A 200 -15.59 0.86 12.10
C LYS A 200 -16.85 0.21 11.56
N LEU A 201 -17.28 -0.88 12.20
CA LEU A 201 -18.48 -1.62 11.85
C LEU A 201 -19.25 -1.98 13.12
N ASP A 202 -20.57 -2.05 12.98
CA ASP A 202 -21.49 -2.29 14.09
C ASP A 202 -21.63 -3.78 14.42
N SER A 203 -21.65 -4.63 13.40
CA SER A 203 -21.93 -6.07 13.55
C SER A 203 -20.85 -6.96 12.95
N VAL A 204 -20.64 -8.13 13.57
CA VAL A 204 -19.74 -9.17 13.06
C VAL A 204 -20.12 -9.60 11.64
N GLU A 205 -21.41 -9.58 11.31
CA GLU A 205 -21.89 -9.87 9.95
C GLU A 205 -21.36 -8.85 8.94
N ALA A 206 -21.46 -7.56 9.25
CA ALA A 206 -20.91 -6.50 8.39
C ALA A 206 -19.39 -6.62 8.25
N ALA A 207 -18.69 -6.93 9.34
CA ALA A 207 -17.23 -7.13 9.32
C ALA A 207 -16.81 -8.33 8.46
N ARG A 208 -17.49 -9.46 8.58
CA ARG A 208 -17.24 -10.63 7.72
C ARG A 208 -17.51 -10.35 6.26
N ARG A 209 -18.59 -9.62 5.95
CA ARG A 209 -18.90 -9.22 4.59
C ARG A 209 -17.79 -8.35 3.99
N MET A 210 -17.34 -7.34 4.71
CA MET A 210 -16.25 -6.47 4.26
C MET A 210 -14.95 -7.25 4.02
N VAL A 211 -14.61 -8.21 4.89
CA VAL A 211 -13.43 -9.08 4.70
C VAL A 211 -13.59 -9.99 3.47
N ALA A 212 -14.79 -10.52 3.25
CA ALA A 212 -15.08 -11.43 2.13
C ALA A 212 -15.12 -10.73 0.76
N GLU A 213 -15.63 -9.49 0.69
CA GLU A 213 -15.70 -8.69 -0.54
C GLU A 213 -14.33 -8.08 -0.92
N ARG A 214 -13.38 -8.08 0.01
CA ARG A 214 -12.05 -7.52 -0.19
C ARG A 214 -11.20 -8.43 -1.10
N PRO A 215 -10.73 -7.95 -2.26
CA PRO A 215 -9.89 -8.74 -3.14
C PRO A 215 -8.49 -8.99 -2.53
N SER A 216 -7.91 -10.13 -2.85
CA SER A 216 -6.54 -10.50 -2.48
C SER A 216 -5.89 -11.39 -3.53
N LEU A 217 -4.56 -11.36 -3.59
CA LEU A 217 -3.77 -12.34 -4.33
C LEU A 217 -3.62 -13.64 -3.52
N PRO A 218 -3.30 -14.78 -4.17
CA PRO A 218 -3.06 -16.02 -3.45
C PRO A 218 -1.94 -15.86 -2.41
N PRO A 219 -2.06 -16.49 -1.24
CA PRO A 219 -1.06 -16.36 -0.18
C PRO A 219 0.29 -16.89 -0.66
N ARG A 220 1.36 -16.14 -0.35
CA ARG A 220 2.75 -16.44 -0.76
C ARG A 220 2.94 -16.48 -2.30
N SER A 221 2.08 -15.84 -3.09
CA SER A 221 2.27 -15.72 -4.54
C SER A 221 3.20 -14.57 -4.94
N VAL A 222 3.43 -13.62 -4.03
CA VAL A 222 4.30 -12.45 -4.23
C VAL A 222 5.41 -12.53 -3.20
N ARG A 223 6.65 -12.43 -3.67
CA ARG A 223 7.84 -12.46 -2.84
C ARG A 223 8.19 -11.07 -2.28
N ALA A 224 8.00 -10.03 -3.08
CA ALA A 224 8.27 -8.65 -2.68
C ALA A 224 7.43 -7.62 -3.45
N THR A 225 7.11 -6.51 -2.79
CA THR A 225 6.60 -5.30 -3.46
C THR A 225 7.75 -4.36 -3.76
N VAL A 226 7.76 -3.73 -4.93
CA VAL A 226 8.73 -2.70 -5.30
C VAL A 226 8.01 -1.41 -5.64
N THR A 227 8.46 -0.30 -5.07
CA THR A 227 7.94 1.04 -5.35
C THR A 227 9.09 1.98 -5.69
N CYS A 228 9.03 2.61 -6.85
CA CYS A 228 10.06 3.52 -7.35
C CYS A 228 9.44 4.84 -7.81
N PRO A 229 10.18 5.97 -7.82
CA PRO A 229 9.81 7.11 -8.65
C PRO A 229 9.65 6.67 -10.11
N LEU A 230 8.61 7.12 -10.80
CA LEU A 230 8.34 6.71 -12.18
C LEU A 230 9.47 7.13 -13.13
N ASP A 231 10.20 8.20 -12.85
CA ASP A 231 11.38 8.66 -13.60
C ASP A 231 12.71 7.97 -13.20
N ASP A 232 12.70 7.09 -12.21
CA ASP A 232 13.84 6.23 -11.82
C ASP A 232 13.37 4.79 -11.54
N PRO A 233 12.78 4.09 -12.54
CA PRO A 233 12.27 2.74 -12.35
C PRO A 233 13.43 1.73 -12.26
N ARG A 234 13.35 0.83 -11.28
CA ARG A 234 14.35 -0.23 -11.08
C ARG A 234 13.96 -1.56 -11.74
N CYS A 235 12.67 -1.76 -11.98
CA CYS A 235 12.07 -2.91 -12.66
C CYS A 235 10.78 -2.48 -13.37
N GLU A 236 10.21 -3.35 -14.21
CA GLU A 236 8.97 -3.04 -14.94
C GLU A 236 7.84 -2.81 -13.94
N ALA A 237 7.14 -1.68 -14.08
CA ALA A 237 5.94 -1.40 -13.31
C ALA A 237 4.76 -2.19 -13.89
N GLU A 238 3.87 -2.64 -13.01
CA GLU A 238 2.57 -3.16 -13.42
C GLU A 238 1.48 -2.07 -13.26
N VAL A 239 1.67 -1.19 -12.28
CA VAL A 239 0.77 -0.07 -12.00
C VAL A 239 1.59 1.21 -11.77
N VAL A 240 1.09 2.33 -12.29
CA VAL A 240 1.56 3.67 -11.96
C VAL A 240 0.58 4.29 -10.97
N ALA A 241 1.05 4.58 -9.77
CA ALA A 241 0.27 5.27 -8.75
C ALA A 241 0.56 6.78 -8.78
N VAL A 242 -0.48 7.60 -8.85
CA VAL A 242 -0.40 9.05 -8.75
C VAL A 242 -1.05 9.49 -7.45
N ILE A 243 -0.33 10.26 -6.63
CA ILE A 243 -0.85 10.86 -5.40
C ILE A 243 -0.85 12.38 -5.58
N GLY A 244 -2.03 12.98 -5.60
CA GLY A 244 -2.24 14.36 -6.01
C GLY A 244 -3.62 14.88 -5.60
N THR A 245 -4.00 16.05 -6.09
CA THR A 245 -5.28 16.67 -5.73
C THR A 245 -6.46 16.02 -6.47
N PRO A 246 -7.71 16.17 -5.98
CA PRO A 246 -8.90 15.72 -6.70
C PRO A 246 -8.98 16.25 -8.15
N GLU A 247 -8.55 17.49 -8.39
CA GLU A 247 -8.50 18.07 -9.74
C GLU A 247 -7.53 17.31 -10.65
N GLN A 248 -6.37 16.92 -10.14
CA GLN A 248 -5.39 16.15 -10.90
C GLN A 248 -5.91 14.75 -11.24
N MET A 249 -6.63 14.11 -10.32
CA MET A 249 -7.31 12.84 -10.59
C MET A 249 -8.38 13.00 -11.67
N MET A 250 -9.19 14.07 -11.62
CA MET A 250 -10.19 14.38 -12.64
C MET A 250 -9.55 14.50 -14.04
N TRP A 251 -8.44 15.26 -14.16
CA TRP A 251 -7.74 15.40 -15.43
C TRP A 251 -7.14 14.09 -15.94
N LEU A 252 -6.62 13.24 -15.04
CA LEU A 252 -6.17 11.90 -15.39
C LEU A 252 -7.30 11.02 -15.90
N SER A 253 -8.47 11.03 -15.24
CA SER A 253 -9.65 10.29 -15.72
C SER A 253 -10.05 10.73 -17.13
N MET A 254 -10.04 12.04 -17.39
CA MET A 254 -10.32 12.58 -18.72
C MET A 254 -9.24 12.22 -19.75
N ALA A 255 -7.97 12.16 -19.33
CA ALA A 255 -6.87 11.76 -20.21
C ALA A 255 -7.00 10.28 -20.64
N THR A 256 -7.34 9.40 -19.70
CA THR A 256 -7.57 7.96 -19.97
C THR A 256 -8.69 7.73 -20.97
N SER A 257 -9.78 8.51 -20.90
CA SER A 257 -10.91 8.37 -21.82
C SER A 257 -10.89 9.34 -23.00
N TYR A 258 -9.79 10.06 -23.24
CA TYR A 258 -9.73 11.12 -24.23
C TYR A 258 -10.14 10.67 -25.64
N TYR A 259 -9.70 9.48 -26.06
CA TYR A 259 -9.99 8.93 -27.40
C TYR A 259 -11.23 8.04 -27.46
N THR A 260 -11.75 7.62 -26.32
CA THR A 260 -12.85 6.63 -26.24
C THR A 260 -14.16 7.23 -25.76
N GLY A 261 -14.11 8.34 -25.02
CA GLY A 261 -15.26 8.92 -24.33
C GLY A 261 -15.82 8.02 -23.22
N HIS A 262 -15.09 6.97 -22.83
CA HIS A 262 -15.53 6.01 -21.81
C HIS A 262 -15.77 6.71 -20.46
N ARG A 263 -16.83 6.26 -19.77
CA ARG A 263 -17.15 6.67 -18.40
C ARG A 263 -16.66 5.58 -17.46
N HIS A 264 -15.68 5.94 -16.63
CA HIS A 264 -15.05 5.03 -15.69
C HIS A 264 -15.98 4.66 -14.54
N ASP A 265 -15.97 3.39 -14.17
CA ASP A 265 -16.58 2.88 -12.94
C ASP A 265 -15.49 2.72 -11.88
N PHE A 266 -15.55 3.53 -10.83
CA PHE A 266 -14.55 3.53 -9.77
C PHE A 266 -15.03 2.74 -8.55
N HIS A 267 -14.12 1.95 -7.98
CA HIS A 267 -14.34 1.17 -6.78
C HIS A 267 -13.54 1.80 -5.63
N ALA A 268 -14.20 2.62 -4.81
CA ALA A 268 -13.62 3.27 -3.66
C ALA A 268 -14.54 3.10 -2.43
N SER A 269 -14.06 2.35 -1.45
CA SER A 269 -14.77 2.01 -0.21
C SER A 269 -14.28 2.81 1.00
N GLY A 270 -13.11 3.45 0.89
CA GLY A 270 -12.42 4.07 2.02
C GLY A 270 -11.63 3.07 2.88
N TYR A 271 -11.56 1.81 2.46
CA TYR A 271 -10.71 0.76 3.03
C TYR A 271 -9.64 0.34 2.02
N ASN A 272 -8.50 -0.13 2.53
CA ASN A 272 -7.45 -0.73 1.70
C ASN A 272 -6.95 0.13 0.51
N ALA A 273 -6.77 1.43 0.72
CA ALA A 273 -6.47 2.40 -0.34
C ALA A 273 -5.32 2.03 -1.28
N GLN A 274 -4.10 1.89 -0.75
CA GLN A 274 -2.95 1.66 -1.64
C GLN A 274 -2.86 0.21 -2.10
N CYS A 275 -3.11 -0.75 -1.21
CA CYS A 275 -2.99 -2.18 -1.54
C CYS A 275 -4.12 -2.67 -2.46
N VAL A 276 -5.38 -2.28 -2.24
CA VAL A 276 -6.51 -2.67 -3.09
C VAL A 276 -6.81 -1.62 -4.14
N GLU A 277 -7.23 -0.42 -3.73
CA GLU A 277 -7.87 0.53 -4.64
C GLU A 277 -6.87 1.13 -5.64
N THR A 278 -5.63 1.36 -5.24
CA THR A 278 -4.58 1.98 -6.08
C THR A 278 -3.68 0.94 -6.77
N THR A 279 -3.61 -0.29 -6.26
CA THR A 279 -2.70 -1.33 -6.81
C THR A 279 -3.49 -2.50 -7.38
N LEU A 280 -4.16 -3.28 -6.53
CA LEU A 280 -4.73 -4.57 -6.93
C LEU A 280 -5.89 -4.45 -7.92
N ILE A 281 -6.80 -3.49 -7.72
CA ILE A 281 -7.94 -3.27 -8.63
C ILE A 281 -7.41 -2.88 -10.02
N PRO A 282 -6.53 -1.88 -10.18
CA PRO A 282 -5.93 -1.57 -11.47
C PRO A 282 -5.18 -2.74 -12.10
N LEU A 283 -4.35 -3.44 -11.30
CA LEU A 283 -3.57 -4.58 -11.76
C LEU A 283 -4.44 -5.68 -12.38
N THR A 284 -5.55 -6.02 -11.72
CA THR A 284 -6.37 -7.18 -12.09
C THR A 284 -7.44 -6.83 -13.12
N SER A 285 -8.13 -5.69 -12.96
CA SER A 285 -9.13 -5.24 -13.94
C SER A 285 -8.49 -4.78 -15.25
N GLY A 286 -7.30 -4.19 -15.20
CA GLY A 286 -6.72 -3.48 -16.34
C GLY A 286 -7.38 -2.13 -16.61
N GLU A 287 -8.19 -1.63 -15.69
CA GLU A 287 -8.81 -0.31 -15.71
C GLU A 287 -8.16 0.62 -14.67
N ILE A 288 -8.32 1.93 -14.83
CA ILE A 288 -7.88 2.89 -13.79
C ILE A 288 -8.79 2.81 -12.56
N ASN A 289 -8.25 3.12 -11.38
CA ASN A 289 -9.09 3.27 -10.18
C ASN A 289 -8.61 4.41 -9.28
N ILE A 290 -9.53 5.04 -8.57
CA ILE A 290 -9.24 6.11 -7.60
C ILE A 290 -9.35 5.60 -6.17
N SER A 291 -8.70 6.30 -5.25
CA SER A 291 -8.84 6.09 -3.82
C SER A 291 -8.96 7.42 -3.09
N PHE A 292 -9.83 7.43 -2.07
CA PHE A 292 -9.91 8.52 -1.10
C PHE A 292 -8.79 8.49 -0.06
N GLY A 293 -7.95 7.46 -0.03
CA GLY A 293 -7.01 7.22 1.07
C GLY A 293 -7.73 6.68 2.30
N CYS A 294 -7.47 5.43 2.64
CA CYS A 294 -8.13 4.77 3.74
C CYS A 294 -7.64 5.30 5.09
N TYR A 295 -8.42 5.07 6.14
CA TYR A 295 -8.09 5.55 7.49
C TYR A 295 -6.67 5.15 7.92
N GLY A 296 -6.25 3.91 7.66
CA GLY A 296 -4.92 3.43 8.00
C GLY A 296 -3.82 4.09 7.16
N CYS A 297 -4.07 4.34 5.88
CA CYS A 297 -3.15 5.07 5.01
C CYS A 297 -2.96 6.50 5.53
N ARG A 298 -4.05 7.23 5.76
CA ARG A 298 -4.01 8.61 6.25
C ARG A 298 -3.37 8.73 7.64
N ALA A 299 -3.64 7.78 8.54
CA ALA A 299 -3.06 7.77 9.88
C ALA A 299 -1.55 7.46 9.92
N SER A 300 -1.00 6.80 8.90
CA SER A 300 0.40 6.31 8.89
C SER A 300 1.26 6.93 7.80
N SER A 301 0.75 7.94 7.10
CA SER A 301 1.45 8.59 6.01
C SER A 301 1.20 10.10 6.06
N ASP A 302 1.80 10.83 5.15
CA ASP A 302 1.63 12.28 5.05
C ASP A 302 0.54 12.68 4.04
N VAL A 303 -0.46 11.82 3.84
CA VAL A 303 -1.61 12.09 2.99
C VAL A 303 -2.62 12.94 3.76
N ASP A 304 -2.65 14.24 3.45
CA ASP A 304 -3.61 15.20 4.01
C ASP A 304 -4.95 15.22 3.27
N ASP A 305 -5.89 16.01 3.78
CA ASP A 305 -7.27 16.09 3.28
C ASP A 305 -7.41 16.64 1.85
N SER A 306 -6.35 17.25 1.30
CA SER A 306 -6.32 17.74 -0.08
C SER A 306 -5.85 16.68 -1.09
N LEU A 307 -5.41 15.52 -0.62
CA LEU A 307 -4.81 14.49 -1.47
C LEU A 307 -5.75 13.29 -1.68
N MET A 308 -5.72 12.78 -2.92
CA MET A 308 -6.31 11.55 -3.41
C MET A 308 -5.24 10.71 -4.11
N MET A 309 -5.60 9.47 -4.45
CA MET A 309 -4.74 8.59 -5.23
C MET A 309 -5.47 8.05 -6.45
N MET A 310 -4.70 7.72 -7.49
CA MET A 310 -5.16 6.95 -8.63
C MET A 310 -4.12 5.91 -9.00
N GLY A 311 -4.57 4.68 -9.24
CA GLY A 311 -3.76 3.64 -9.85
C GLY A 311 -4.09 3.51 -11.33
N ILE A 312 -3.06 3.44 -12.15
CA ILE A 312 -3.15 3.35 -13.60
C ILE A 312 -2.39 2.10 -14.04
N PRO A 313 -3.04 1.11 -14.67
CA PRO A 313 -2.34 -0.03 -15.25
C PRO A 313 -1.28 0.46 -16.23
N VAL A 314 -0.06 -0.08 -16.18
CA VAL A 314 1.06 0.36 -17.03
C VAL A 314 0.70 0.29 -18.53
N THR A 315 -0.17 -0.66 -18.90
CA THR A 315 -0.65 -0.87 -20.27
C THR A 315 -1.48 0.30 -20.82
N LEU A 316 -1.98 1.19 -19.97
CA LEU A 316 -2.73 2.38 -20.38
C LEU A 316 -1.85 3.63 -20.47
N MET A 317 -0.60 3.58 -20.02
CA MET A 317 0.21 4.79 -19.82
C MET A 317 0.48 5.57 -21.11
N ASP A 318 0.73 4.90 -22.23
CA ASP A 318 0.96 5.58 -23.52
C ASP A 318 -0.27 6.39 -23.96
N GLU A 319 -1.46 5.79 -23.85
CA GLU A 319 -2.72 6.44 -24.20
C GLU A 319 -3.07 7.58 -23.24
N VAL A 320 -2.87 7.38 -21.93
CA VAL A 320 -3.05 8.40 -20.89
C VAL A 320 -2.14 9.60 -21.17
N VAL A 321 -0.85 9.37 -21.41
CA VAL A 321 0.13 10.43 -21.67
C VAL A 321 -0.20 11.17 -22.97
N ARG A 322 -0.65 10.46 -24.01
CA ARG A 322 -1.09 11.07 -25.27
C ARG A 322 -2.32 11.95 -25.06
N GLY A 323 -3.35 11.46 -24.38
CA GLY A 323 -4.56 12.22 -24.05
C GLY A 323 -4.27 13.43 -23.16
N LEU A 324 -3.39 13.26 -22.17
CA LEU A 324 -2.99 14.32 -21.25
C LEU A 324 -2.27 15.46 -21.98
N ARG A 325 -1.44 15.17 -22.99
CA ARG A 325 -0.82 16.20 -23.84
C ARG A 325 -1.86 17.04 -24.57
N GLU A 326 -2.87 16.40 -25.15
CA GLU A 326 -3.93 17.12 -25.87
C GLU A 326 -4.76 17.99 -24.92
N LEU A 327 -5.12 17.47 -23.75
CA LEU A 327 -5.79 18.24 -22.71
C LEU A 327 -4.92 19.41 -22.22
N GLY A 328 -3.61 19.18 -22.05
CA GLY A 328 -2.64 20.19 -21.60
C GLY A 328 -2.45 21.34 -22.57
N ARG A 329 -2.65 21.14 -23.88
CA ARG A 329 -2.55 22.21 -24.89
C ARG A 329 -3.65 23.26 -24.77
N ARG A 330 -4.85 22.87 -24.31
CA ARG A 330 -6.01 23.75 -24.36
C ARG A 330 -6.96 23.59 -23.19
N ALA A 331 -7.50 22.39 -22.96
CA ALA A 331 -8.59 22.18 -22.00
C ALA A 331 -8.18 22.50 -20.56
N ILE A 332 -7.00 22.04 -20.12
CA ILE A 332 -6.51 22.25 -18.76
C ILE A 332 -6.23 23.74 -18.49
N PRO A 333 -5.41 24.45 -19.29
CA PRO A 333 -5.18 25.89 -19.07
C PRO A 333 -6.48 26.69 -19.12
N GLN A 334 -7.32 26.48 -20.14
CA GLN A 334 -8.57 27.22 -20.28
C GLN A 334 -9.54 26.96 -19.12
N SER A 335 -9.54 25.77 -18.54
CA SER A 335 -10.37 25.49 -17.36
C SER A 335 -9.83 26.17 -16.11
N ARG A 336 -8.51 26.19 -15.91
CA ARG A 336 -7.85 26.81 -14.75
C ARG A 336 -7.89 28.34 -14.81
N ASP A 337 -7.89 28.93 -16.01
CA ASP A 337 -7.97 30.37 -16.23
C ASP A 337 -9.39 30.95 -16.10
N LYS A 338 -10.42 30.09 -16.00
CA LYS A 338 -11.80 30.56 -15.83
C LYS A 338 -11.94 31.28 -14.50
N VAL A 339 -12.31 32.56 -14.58
CA VAL A 339 -12.65 33.36 -13.41
C VAL A 339 -13.99 32.87 -12.85
N TYR A 340 -13.95 32.27 -11.67
CA TYR A 340 -15.16 31.94 -10.93
C TYR A 340 -15.86 33.23 -10.50
N LEU A 341 -17.09 33.42 -10.98
CA LEU A 341 -17.97 34.50 -10.54
C LEU A 341 -18.91 33.92 -9.48
N PRO A 342 -18.72 34.24 -8.19
CA PRO A 342 -19.58 33.72 -7.14
C PRO A 342 -21.02 34.18 -7.39
N PRO A 343 -22.03 33.28 -7.31
CA PRO A 343 -23.42 33.71 -7.28
C PRO A 343 -23.62 34.54 -6.01
N PHE A 344 -24.19 35.73 -6.17
CA PHE A 344 -24.40 36.79 -5.18
C PHE A 344 -24.68 36.33 -3.74
#